data_AF-A0A1Y2FBY2-F1
#
_entry.id   AF-A0A1Y2FBY2-F1
#
_cell.length_a   1.000
_cell.length_b   1.000
_cell.length_c   1.000
_cell.angle_alpha   90.00
_cell.angle_beta   90.00
_cell.angle_gamma   90.00
#
_symmetry.space_group_name_H-M   'P 1'
#
loop_
_entity.id
_entity.type
_entity.pdbx_description
1 polymer ?
#
loop_
_entity_poly.entity_id
_entity_poly.type
_entity_poly.pdbx_seq_one_letter_code
_entity_poly.pdbx_strand_id
1 'polypeptide(L)'
;MRLVALGTSCAQQTTSRTQSAHLLALDAHTSYLVDCGSDTGFSLLKTDCKLSSIRVIFLTHLHADHCIGLPALLAELLGGHGRRAEDVAAGKLREGTGERSLEIYGPLDTQEFLRANFLLTSSALASPFRVIGIIV
;
A
#
# COMPACT_ATOMS: atom_id res chain seq x y z
N MET A 1 21.66 1.67 -4.22
CA MET A 1 20.84 1.33 -3.04
C MET A 1 20.86 2.48 -2.03
N ARG A 2 19.67 2.95 -1.60
CA ARG A 2 19.46 4.05 -0.64
C ARG A 2 18.25 3.74 0.23
N LEU A 3 18.36 3.96 1.54
CA LEU A 3 17.22 3.97 2.46
C LEU A 3 16.71 5.40 2.64
N VAL A 4 15.42 5.61 2.51
CA VAL A 4 14.75 6.90 2.71
C VAL A 4 13.70 6.72 3.81
N ALA A 5 13.87 7.45 4.92
CA ALA A 5 12.87 7.52 5.97
C ALA A 5 11.74 8.45 5.51
N LEU A 6 10.59 7.88 5.16
CA LEU A 6 9.41 8.65 4.75
C LEU A 6 8.64 9.15 5.96
N GLY A 7 8.64 8.36 7.03
CA GLY A 7 8.09 8.73 8.33
C GLY A 7 8.71 7.90 9.43
N THR A 8 8.86 8.51 10.60
CA THR A 8 9.65 7.95 11.70
C THR A 8 8.90 7.95 13.02
N SER A 9 7.69 8.50 13.09
CA SER A 9 6.88 8.55 14.30
C SER A 9 6.11 7.25 14.54
N CYS A 10 5.77 7.01 15.81
CA CYS A 10 4.91 5.91 16.24
C CYS A 10 3.61 6.47 16.81
N ALA A 11 2.50 5.79 16.58
CA ALA A 11 1.13 6.11 16.94
C ALA A 11 0.66 7.47 16.39
N GLN A 12 1.12 8.58 16.99
CA GLN A 12 0.79 9.94 16.57
C GLN A 12 1.87 10.56 15.70
N GLN A 13 1.42 11.20 14.63
CA GLN A 13 2.22 12.12 13.84
C GLN A 13 2.45 13.44 14.58
N THR A 14 3.51 14.12 14.19
CA THR A 14 3.87 15.47 14.66
C THR A 14 3.98 16.39 13.45
N THR A 15 4.14 17.70 13.69
CA THR A 15 4.34 18.68 12.62
C THR A 15 5.59 18.43 11.76
N SER A 16 6.58 17.68 12.27
CA SER A 16 7.84 17.39 11.58
C SER A 16 8.05 15.91 11.25
N ARG A 17 7.26 14.99 11.82
CA ARG A 17 7.42 13.54 11.65
C ARG A 17 6.08 12.86 11.44
N THR A 18 5.93 12.22 10.29
CA THR A 18 4.81 11.36 9.90
C THR A 18 4.95 9.95 10.49
N GLN A 19 3.90 9.14 10.39
CA GLN A 19 3.84 7.74 10.85
C GLN A 19 4.84 6.82 10.12
N SER A 20 5.08 5.61 10.65
CA SER A 20 6.11 4.68 10.16
C SER A 20 5.98 4.40 8.66
N ALA A 21 7.04 4.71 7.91
CA ALA A 21 7.21 4.31 6.53
C ALA A 21 8.67 4.49 6.09
N HIS A 22 9.24 3.48 5.45
CA HIS A 22 10.61 3.51 4.97
C HIS A 22 10.70 2.94 3.56
N LEU A 23 11.33 3.69 2.65
CA LEU A 23 11.56 3.27 1.28
C LEU A 23 13.00 2.79 1.11
N LEU A 24 13.17 1.54 0.71
CA LEU A 24 14.44 0.98 0.25
C LEU A 24 14.49 1.07 -1.28
N ALA A 25 15.11 2.12 -1.80
CA ALA A 25 15.34 2.28 -3.24
C ALA A 25 16.59 1.49 -3.64
N LEU A 26 16.40 0.35 -4.31
CA LEU A 26 17.50 -0.50 -4.76
C LEU A 26 18.18 0.12 -5.99
N ASP A 27 17.36 0.44 -6.99
CA ASP A 27 17.72 1.06 -8.27
C ASP A 27 16.57 1.97 -8.79
N ALA A 28 16.66 2.44 -10.05
CA ALA A 28 15.67 3.36 -10.64
C ALA A 28 14.30 2.73 -10.94
N HIS A 29 14.19 1.40 -10.94
CA HIS A 29 13.02 0.62 -11.36
C HIS A 29 12.51 -0.33 -10.27
N THR A 30 13.26 -0.48 -9.18
CA THR A 30 12.97 -1.39 -8.08
C THR A 30 13.16 -0.70 -6.74
N SER A 31 12.05 -0.60 -6.01
CA SER A 31 12.01 -0.12 -4.63
C SER A 31 11.12 -1.03 -3.78
N TYR A 32 11.45 -1.14 -2.50
CA TYR A 32 10.64 -1.80 -1.49
C TYR A 32 10.17 -0.79 -0.45
N LEU A 33 8.94 -0.96 0.02
CA LEU A 33 8.37 -0.14 1.08
C LEU A 33 8.22 -0.98 2.34
N VAL A 34 8.65 -0.45 3.48
CA VAL A 34 8.47 -1.06 4.80
C VAL A 34 7.55 -0.17 5.62
N ASP A 35 6.42 -0.72 6.02
CA ASP A 35 5.25 -0.04 6.57
C ASP A 35 4.66 1.03 5.65
N CYS A 36 3.42 1.40 5.94
CA CYS A 36 2.66 2.40 5.20
C CYS A 36 1.69 3.14 6.13
N GLY A 37 2.22 3.98 7.01
CA GLY A 37 1.45 4.93 7.80
C GLY A 37 0.67 5.95 6.94
N SER A 38 -0.19 6.76 7.57
CA SER A 38 -1.18 7.63 6.91
C SER A 38 -0.63 8.52 5.78
N ASP A 39 0.55 9.07 5.97
CA ASP A 39 1.12 10.10 5.08
C ASP A 39 2.15 9.55 4.10
N THR A 40 2.22 8.23 3.95
CA THR A 40 3.24 7.57 3.12
C THR A 40 3.17 8.02 1.67
N GLY A 41 1.97 8.06 1.08
CA GLY A 41 1.77 8.56 -0.28
C GLY A 41 2.27 9.99 -0.45
N PHE A 42 1.88 10.89 0.47
CA PHE A 42 2.34 12.27 0.45
C PHE A 42 3.86 12.40 0.65
N SER A 43 4.45 11.56 1.49
CA SER A 43 5.89 11.55 1.76
C SER A 43 6.67 11.03 0.55
N LEU A 44 6.13 10.07 -0.21
CA LEU A 44 6.70 9.59 -1.46
C LEU A 44 6.78 10.69 -2.53
N LEU A 45 5.77 11.57 -2.61
CA LEU A 45 5.78 12.71 -3.55
C LEU A 45 6.94 13.69 -3.32
N LYS A 46 7.52 13.70 -2.11
CA LYS A 46 8.69 14.53 -1.78
C LYS A 46 10.02 13.88 -2.17
N THR A 47 9.98 12.68 -2.78
CA THR A 47 11.16 11.92 -3.18
C THR A 47 11.22 11.77 -4.71
N ASP A 48 12.38 11.44 -5.24
CA ASP A 48 12.54 11.07 -6.66
C ASP A 48 12.04 9.65 -6.98
N CYS A 49 11.39 8.97 -6.02
CA CYS A 49 10.88 7.62 -6.22
C CYS A 49 9.69 7.63 -7.16
N LYS A 50 9.84 6.97 -8.32
CA LYS A 50 8.70 6.63 -9.15
C LYS A 50 7.84 5.64 -8.37
N LEU A 51 6.56 5.95 -8.16
CA LEU A 51 5.60 5.00 -7.55
C LEU A 51 5.61 3.65 -8.27
N SER A 52 5.78 3.69 -9.58
CA SER A 52 5.91 2.51 -10.42
C SER A 52 7.16 1.66 -10.10
N SER A 53 8.19 2.18 -9.43
CA SER A 53 9.33 1.35 -9.00
C SER A 53 9.00 0.45 -7.80
N ILE A 54 7.93 0.72 -7.05
CA ILE A 54 7.58 -0.07 -5.86
C ILE A 54 7.08 -1.45 -6.30
N ARG A 55 7.82 -2.50 -5.91
CA ARG A 55 7.51 -3.90 -6.25
C ARG A 55 7.00 -4.71 -5.07
N VAL A 56 7.49 -4.37 -3.88
CA VAL A 56 7.17 -5.11 -2.65
C VAL A 56 6.86 -4.12 -1.53
N ILE A 57 5.82 -4.43 -0.78
CA ILE A 57 5.46 -3.74 0.47
C ILE A 57 5.55 -4.77 1.59
N PHE A 58 6.27 -4.42 2.66
CA PHE A 58 6.35 -5.21 3.88
C PHE A 58 5.58 -4.48 4.98
N LEU A 59 4.63 -5.14 5.62
CA LEU A 59 4.01 -4.66 6.85
C LEU A 59 4.62 -5.42 8.03
N THR A 60 5.15 -4.67 8.99
CA THR A 60 5.69 -5.27 10.21
C THR A 60 4.61 -5.85 11.11
N HIS A 61 3.49 -5.13 11.25
CA HIS A 61 2.30 -5.53 12.01
C HIS A 61 1.09 -4.67 11.58
N LEU A 62 -0.10 -4.92 12.15
CA LEU A 62 -1.36 -4.23 11.80
C LEU A 62 -1.79 -3.15 12.81
N HIS A 63 -0.85 -2.46 13.46
CA HIS A 63 -1.21 -1.20 14.12
C HIS A 63 -1.43 -0.10 13.08
N ALA A 64 -2.37 0.80 13.36
CA ALA A 64 -2.83 1.81 12.40
C ALA A 64 -1.68 2.68 11.86
N ASP A 65 -0.70 3.02 12.69
CA ASP A 65 0.47 3.82 12.30
C ASP A 65 1.46 3.11 11.37
N HIS A 66 1.24 1.83 11.08
CA HIS A 66 2.04 1.04 10.15
C HIS A 66 1.27 0.62 8.90
N CYS A 67 -0.06 0.68 8.88
CA CYS A 67 -0.84 0.10 7.78
C CYS A 67 -1.98 0.97 7.25
N ILE A 68 -2.39 2.03 7.95
CA ILE A 68 -3.62 2.76 7.58
C ILE A 68 -3.51 3.54 6.26
N GLY A 69 -2.29 3.90 5.84
CA GLY A 69 -2.05 4.52 4.54
C GLY A 69 -2.07 3.53 3.37
N LEU A 70 -1.98 2.23 3.63
CA LEU A 70 -1.83 1.22 2.59
C LEU A 70 -3.02 1.17 1.62
N PRO A 71 -4.30 1.17 2.05
CA PRO A 71 -5.43 1.15 1.11
C PRO A 71 -5.41 2.35 0.15
N ALA A 72 -5.07 3.54 0.66
CA ALA A 72 -4.98 4.76 -0.15
C ALA A 72 -3.80 4.68 -1.15
N LEU A 73 -2.64 4.22 -0.71
CA LEU A 73 -1.47 4.04 -1.59
C LEU A 73 -1.74 3.01 -2.70
N LEU A 74 -2.43 1.92 -2.39
CA LEU A 74 -2.80 0.91 -3.39
C LEU A 74 -3.78 1.46 -4.43
N ALA A 75 -4.73 2.30 -4.01
CA ALA A 75 -5.62 3.00 -4.95
C ALA A 75 -4.81 3.90 -5.91
N GLU A 76 -3.78 4.59 -5.42
CA GLU A 76 -2.90 5.40 -6.27
C GLU A 76 -2.03 4.53 -7.21
N LEU A 77 -1.47 3.44 -6.71
CA LEU A 77 -0.57 2.55 -7.46
C LEU A 77 -1.28 1.71 -8.53
N LEU A 78 -2.51 1.27 -8.27
CA LEU A 78 -3.18 0.21 -9.04
C LEU A 78 -4.42 0.70 -9.78
N GLY A 79 -4.58 2.03 -9.92
CA GLY A 79 -5.68 2.63 -10.68
C GLY A 79 -7.02 2.49 -9.95
N GLY A 80 -7.09 3.00 -8.72
CA GLY A 80 -8.27 2.99 -7.89
C GLY A 80 -9.42 3.81 -8.48
N HIS A 81 -10.62 3.24 -8.45
CA HIS A 81 -11.84 3.89 -8.90
C HIS A 81 -13.03 3.48 -8.03
N GLY A 82 -14.10 4.28 -8.03
CA GLY A 82 -15.33 3.93 -7.32
C GLY A 82 -15.96 2.65 -7.87
N ARG A 83 -16.51 1.83 -6.98
CA ARG A 83 -17.39 0.71 -7.32
C ARG A 83 -18.82 1.21 -7.36
N ARG A 84 -19.56 0.85 -8.41
CA ARG A 84 -21.02 1.04 -8.42
C ARG A 84 -21.69 -0.13 -7.70
N ALA A 85 -22.89 0.10 -7.13
CA ALA A 85 -23.66 -0.94 -6.43
C ALA A 85 -23.90 -2.19 -7.32
N GLU A 86 -24.03 -1.96 -8.62
CA GLU A 86 -24.16 -2.97 -9.67
C GLU A 86 -22.91 -3.86 -9.84
N ASP A 87 -21.70 -3.34 -9.60
CA ASP A 87 -20.45 -4.11 -9.62
C ASP A 87 -20.27 -5.00 -8.38
N VAL A 88 -20.99 -4.71 -7.29
CA VAL A 88 -21.02 -5.53 -6.06
C VAL A 88 -21.88 -6.76 -6.25
N ALA A 89 -23.07 -6.59 -6.83
CA ALA A 89 -24.00 -7.67 -7.12
C ALA A 89 -23.45 -8.69 -8.14
N ALA A 90 -22.60 -8.23 -9.06
CA ALA A 90 -22.06 -9.09 -10.12
C ALA A 90 -20.89 -9.98 -9.69
N GLY A 91 -20.31 -9.82 -8.49
CA GLY A 91 -19.17 -10.62 -8.02
C GLY A 91 -17.92 -10.53 -8.91
N LYS A 92 -17.87 -9.58 -9.85
CA LYS A 92 -16.79 -9.45 -10.84
C LYS A 92 -15.59 -8.78 -10.21
N LEU A 93 -14.71 -9.56 -9.58
CA LEU A 93 -13.31 -9.18 -9.45
C LEU A 93 -12.73 -9.16 -10.86
N ARG A 94 -12.41 -7.99 -11.40
CA ARG A 94 -11.69 -7.90 -12.67
C ARG A 94 -10.28 -8.43 -12.46
N GLU A 95 -9.97 -9.59 -13.02
CA GLU A 95 -8.59 -10.04 -13.16
C GLU A 95 -7.89 -9.09 -14.13
N GLY A 96 -7.06 -8.18 -13.61
CA GLY A 96 -6.32 -7.24 -14.44
C GLY A 96 -5.25 -7.94 -15.26
N THR A 97 -5.14 -7.54 -16.53
CA THR A 97 -4.29 -8.14 -17.56
C THR A 97 -2.83 -7.65 -17.55
N GLY A 98 -2.31 -7.21 -16.39
CA GLY A 98 -1.04 -6.51 -16.29
C GLY A 98 0.14 -7.36 -15.77
N GLU A 99 1.30 -7.26 -16.44
CA GLU A 99 2.59 -7.87 -16.04
C GLU A 99 3.18 -7.33 -14.72
N ARG A 100 2.57 -6.31 -14.10
CA ARG A 100 3.03 -5.73 -12.83
C ARG A 100 2.57 -6.58 -11.65
N SER A 101 3.50 -7.32 -11.04
CA SER A 101 3.30 -7.93 -9.74
C SER A 101 3.69 -6.96 -8.62
N LEU A 102 2.71 -6.41 -7.92
CA LEU A 102 2.91 -5.83 -6.58
C LEU A 102 2.67 -6.93 -5.55
N GLU A 103 3.63 -7.14 -4.66
CA GLU A 103 3.54 -8.12 -3.58
C GLU A 103 3.52 -7.42 -2.22
N ILE A 104 2.62 -7.89 -1.35
CA ILE A 104 2.47 -7.37 0.00
C ILE A 104 2.74 -8.51 0.97
N TYR A 105 3.83 -8.40 1.72
CA TYR A 105 4.17 -9.31 2.81
C TYR A 105 3.71 -8.69 4.11
N GLY A 106 2.95 -9.40 4.93
CA GLY A 106 2.48 -8.87 6.21
C GLY A 106 1.83 -9.93 7.09
N PRO A 107 1.31 -9.55 8.27
CA PRO A 107 0.58 -10.47 9.16
C PRO A 107 -0.54 -11.21 8.43
N LEU A 108 -0.93 -12.38 8.95
CA LEU A 108 -1.96 -13.25 8.34
C LEU A 108 -3.27 -12.51 8.01
N ASP A 109 -3.64 -11.50 8.81
CA ASP A 109 -4.87 -10.72 8.62
C ASP A 109 -4.77 -9.59 7.58
N THR A 110 -3.62 -9.39 6.93
CA THR A 110 -3.38 -8.29 5.97
C THR A 110 -4.38 -8.31 4.81
N GLN A 111 -4.74 -9.50 4.31
CA GLN A 111 -5.69 -9.65 3.22
C GLN A 111 -7.09 -9.20 3.63
N GLU A 112 -7.54 -9.58 4.82
CA GLU A 112 -8.86 -9.20 5.34
C GLU A 112 -8.90 -7.71 5.69
N PHE A 113 -7.82 -7.14 6.21
CA PHE A 113 -7.68 -5.70 6.42
C PHE A 113 -7.90 -4.90 5.11
N LEU A 114 -7.22 -5.29 4.03
CA LEU A 114 -7.36 -4.62 2.73
C LEU A 114 -8.76 -4.83 2.12
N ARG A 115 -9.29 -6.06 2.21
CA ARG A 115 -10.62 -6.39 1.71
C ARG A 115 -11.70 -5.56 2.41
N ALA A 116 -11.65 -5.44 3.73
CA ALA A 116 -12.59 -4.65 4.50
C ALA A 116 -12.52 -3.16 4.12
N ASN A 117 -11.32 -2.60 3.98
CA ASN A 117 -11.15 -1.21 3.55
C ASN A 117 -11.76 -0.96 2.17
N PHE A 118 -11.39 -1.72 1.15
CA PHE A 118 -11.93 -1.51 -0.20
C PHE A 118 -13.43 -1.76 -0.29
N LEU A 119 -13.97 -2.69 0.49
CA LEU A 119 -15.41 -2.91 0.58
C LEU A 119 -16.11 -1.69 1.18
N LEU A 120 -15.67 -1.23 2.34
CA LEU A 120 -16.33 -0.14 3.09
C LEU A 120 -16.14 1.23 2.42
N THR A 121 -15.04 1.46 1.71
CA THR A 121 -14.81 2.69 0.94
C THR A 121 -15.35 2.62 -0.49
N SER A 122 -16.09 1.57 -0.85
CA SER A 122 -16.62 1.34 -2.20
C SER A 122 -15.55 1.52 -3.29
N SER A 123 -14.34 0.99 -3.05
CA SER A 123 -13.19 1.15 -3.94
C SER A 123 -12.89 -0.14 -4.69
N ALA A 124 -12.49 -0.03 -5.95
CA ALA A 124 -11.95 -1.11 -6.77
C ALA A 124 -10.61 -0.68 -7.37
N LEU A 125 -9.77 -1.66 -7.69
CA LEU A 125 -8.47 -1.46 -8.31
C LEU A 125 -8.50 -2.02 -9.73
N ALA A 126 -7.84 -1.34 -10.66
CA ALA A 126 -7.74 -1.77 -12.05
C ALA A 126 -6.71 -2.90 -12.25
N SER A 127 -5.69 -2.97 -11.39
CA SER A 127 -4.60 -3.96 -11.47
C SER A 127 -4.59 -4.88 -10.24
N PRO A 128 -4.23 -6.16 -10.40
CA PRO A 128 -4.14 -7.10 -9.30
C PRO A 128 -2.88 -6.85 -8.45
N PHE A 129 -2.90 -7.39 -7.23
CA PHE A 129 -1.75 -7.49 -6.34
C PHE A 129 -1.85 -8.80 -5.55
N ARG A 130 -0.74 -9.26 -4.97
CA ARG A 130 -0.72 -10.48 -4.15
C ARG A 130 -0.41 -10.14 -2.70
N VAL A 131 -1.18 -10.71 -1.77
CA VAL A 131 -0.86 -10.69 -0.33
C VAL A 131 -0.24 -12.04 0.04
N ILE A 132 0.85 -11.99 0.79
CA ILE A 132 1.59 -13.14 1.30
C ILE A 132 1.62 -12.99 2.82
N GLY A 133 0.78 -13.78 3.49
CA GLY A 133 0.74 -13.83 4.94
C GLY A 133 2.01 -14.46 5.50
N ILE A 134 2.64 -13.78 6.45
CA ILE A 134 3.81 -14.26 7.19
C ILE A 134 3.52 -14.23 8.69
N ILE A 135 4.15 -15.15 9.42
CA ILE A 135 4.13 -15.15 10.89
C ILE A 135 5.24 -14.20 11.33
N VAL A 136 4.85 -13.12 12.01
CA VAL A 136 5.72 -12.04 12.52
C VAL A 136 5.76 -12.04 14.03
#